data_AF-A0A7J8QF86-F1
#
_entry.id   AF-A0A7J8QF86-F1
#
_cell.length_a   1.000
_cell.length_b   1.000
_cell.length_c   1.000
_cell.angle_alpha   90.00
_cell.angle_beta   90.00
_cell.angle_gamma   90.00
#
_symmetry.space_group_name_H-M   'P 1'
#
loop_
_entity.id
_entity.type
_entity.pdbx_description
1 polymer ?
#
loop_
_entity_poly.entity_id
_entity_poly.type
_entity_poly.pdbx_seq_one_letter_code
_entity_poly.pdbx_strand_id
1 'polypeptide(L)'
;MSTIQKSEIFIWGPPAGDMIKVNFDATFHRFLKDATVGDLVCNSEGLIMVLCTYPYENVVDPAVAEIRACLQAVTFMEELGFLEIINEGDALTIIKKTKEAPRAMEAEVERNKEAMQGA
;
A
#
# COMPACT_ATOMS: atom_id res chain seq x y z
N MET A 1 34.03 0.21 -18.54
CA MET A 1 32.80 0.39 -19.34
C MET A 1 31.64 0.05 -18.44
N SER A 2 30.87 1.04 -18.00
CA SER A 2 29.68 0.83 -17.18
C SER A 2 28.50 0.52 -18.11
N THR A 3 27.92 -0.67 -17.98
CA THR A 3 26.74 -1.06 -18.73
C THR A 3 25.54 -0.31 -18.18
N ILE A 4 24.99 0.61 -18.97
CA ILE A 4 23.72 1.28 -18.65
C ILE A 4 22.64 0.20 -18.72
N GLN A 5 22.04 -0.15 -17.58
CA GLN A 5 20.81 -0.93 -17.57
C GLN A 5 19.73 -0.10 -18.25
N LYS A 6 19.17 -0.64 -19.32
CA LYS A 6 18.07 -0.04 -20.06
C LYS A 6 16.86 -0.04 -19.11
N SER A 7 16.54 1.11 -18.52
CA SER A 7 15.31 1.25 -17.75
C SER A 7 14.16 1.17 -18.75
N GLU A 8 13.36 0.11 -18.71
CA GLU A 8 12.07 0.12 -19.39
C GLU A 8 11.25 1.27 -18.80
N ILE A 9 10.81 2.19 -19.65
CA ILE A 9 9.90 3.26 -19.25
C ILE A 9 8.56 2.59 -18.96
N PHE A 10 8.25 2.41 -17.68
CA PHE A 10 6.94 1.95 -17.25
C PHE A 10 5.96 3.11 -17.41
N ILE A 11 5.13 3.04 -18.45
CA ILE A 11 4.03 3.98 -18.64
C ILE A 11 2.86 3.48 -17.82
N TRP A 12 2.41 4.30 -16.88
CA TRP A 12 1.23 3.98 -16.08
C TRP A 12 0.01 3.79 -16.99
N GLY A 13 -0.75 2.73 -16.74
CA GLY A 13 -1.97 2.42 -17.45
C GLY A 13 -3.09 2.02 -16.49
N PRO A 14 -4.36 2.21 -16.91
CA PRO A 14 -5.51 1.79 -16.12
C PRO A 14 -5.50 0.27 -15.91
N PRO A 15 -6.09 -0.22 -14.81
CA PRO A 15 -6.21 -1.65 -14.56
C PRO A 15 -7.14 -2.31 -15.59
N ALA A 16 -6.96 -3.61 -15.82
CA ALA A 16 -7.84 -4.38 -16.70
C ALA A 16 -9.13 -4.81 -15.98
N GLY A 17 -10.21 -4.99 -16.74
CA GLY A 17 -11.50 -5.47 -16.22
C GLY A 17 -12.24 -4.41 -15.40
N ASP A 18 -12.96 -4.81 -14.35
CA ASP A 18 -13.72 -3.91 -13.46
C ASP A 18 -12.92 -3.56 -12.19
N MET A 19 -11.60 -3.69 -12.26
CA MET A 19 -10.68 -3.47 -11.15
C MET A 19 -10.50 -1.98 -10.86
N ILE A 20 -10.27 -1.68 -9.59
CA ILE A 20 -9.83 -0.35 -9.15
C ILE A 20 -8.33 -0.39 -8.85
N LYS A 21 -7.60 0.60 -9.34
CA LYS A 21 -6.17 0.77 -9.05
C LYS A 21 -5.98 1.94 -8.10
N VAL A 22 -5.19 1.72 -7.06
CA VAL A 22 -4.82 2.71 -6.06
C VAL A 22 -3.31 2.88 -6.11
N ASN A 23 -2.84 4.11 -6.31
CA ASN A 23 -1.43 4.44 -6.17
C ASN A 23 -1.29 5.27 -4.89
N PHE A 24 -0.46 4.83 -3.97
CA PHE A 24 -0.16 5.58 -2.75
C PHE A 24 1.31 6.00 -2.74
N ASP A 25 1.58 7.12 -2.07
CA ASP A 25 2.93 7.64 -1.85
C ASP A 25 2.95 8.50 -0.58
N ALA A 26 4.14 8.74 -0.03
CA ALA A 26 4.32 9.61 1.11
C ALA A 26 5.47 10.61 0.93
N THR A 27 5.20 11.84 1.32
CA THR A 27 6.25 12.84 1.57
C THR A 27 6.65 12.78 3.04
N PHE A 28 7.93 13.02 3.35
CA PHE A 28 8.43 13.05 4.73
C PHE A 28 9.34 14.25 4.97
N HIS A 29 9.01 15.06 5.97
CA HIS A 29 9.85 16.17 6.40
C HIS A 29 10.72 15.77 7.60
N ARG A 30 12.02 15.57 7.35
CA ARG A 30 12.96 15.04 8.34
C ARG A 30 13.10 15.89 9.61
N PHE A 31 13.03 17.21 9.51
CA PHE A 31 13.26 18.11 10.65
C PHE A 31 12.04 18.26 11.54
N LEU A 32 10.85 18.41 10.95
CA LEU A 32 9.60 18.52 11.71
C LEU A 32 9.02 17.15 12.09
N LYS A 33 9.54 16.07 11.49
CA LYS A 33 9.03 14.71 11.70
C LYS A 33 7.55 14.61 11.35
N ASP A 34 7.14 15.29 10.29
CA ASP A 34 5.82 15.15 9.69
C ASP A 34 5.91 14.40 8.37
N ALA A 35 4.76 13.90 7.93
CA ALA A 35 4.58 13.34 6.61
C ALA A 35 3.25 13.81 6.03
N THR A 36 3.14 13.86 4.72
CA THR A 36 1.83 13.90 4.05
C THR A 36 1.75 12.70 3.13
N VAL A 37 0.73 11.88 3.32
CA VAL A 37 0.44 10.73 2.46
C VAL A 37 -0.54 11.15 1.38
N GLY A 38 -0.49 10.51 0.23
CA GLY A 38 -1.39 10.75 -0.88
C GLY A 38 -1.82 9.47 -1.56
N ASP A 39 -3.10 9.40 -1.94
CA ASP A 39 -3.73 8.26 -2.60
C ASP A 39 -4.42 8.72 -3.88
N LEU A 40 -4.13 8.06 -5.00
CA LEU A 40 -4.78 8.27 -6.31
C LEU A 40 -5.50 6.99 -6.73
N VAL A 41 -6.82 7.07 -6.84
CA VAL A 41 -7.70 5.95 -7.19
C VAL A 41 -8.24 6.13 -8.59
N CYS A 42 -8.05 5.13 -9.46
CA CYS A 42 -8.54 5.15 -10.84
C CYS A 42 -9.30 3.87 -11.19
N ASN A 43 -10.36 4.02 -11.99
CA ASN A 43 -11.06 2.89 -12.59
C ASN A 43 -10.33 2.37 -13.84
N SER A 44 -10.88 1.32 -14.45
CA SER A 44 -10.36 0.69 -15.67
C SER A 44 -10.46 1.54 -16.94
N GLU A 45 -11.23 2.62 -16.92
CA GLU A 45 -11.24 3.63 -17.99
C GLU A 45 -10.12 4.66 -17.81
N GLY A 46 -9.37 4.60 -16.70
CA GLY A 46 -8.34 5.58 -16.34
C GLY A 46 -8.91 6.87 -15.77
N LEU A 47 -10.20 6.89 -15.41
CA LEU A 47 -10.82 8.02 -14.74
C LEU A 47 -10.46 8.02 -13.26
N ILE A 48 -10.03 9.18 -12.76
CA ILE A 48 -9.75 9.38 -11.34
C ILE A 48 -11.09 9.38 -10.59
N MET A 49 -11.25 8.40 -9.72
CA MET A 49 -12.43 8.28 -8.84
C MET A 49 -12.21 9.04 -7.55
N VAL A 50 -10.99 8.98 -7.02
CA VAL A 50 -10.62 9.65 -5.77
C VAL A 50 -9.17 10.14 -5.84
N LEU A 51 -8.95 11.31 -5.24
CA LEU A 51 -7.65 11.83 -4.88
C LEU A 51 -7.72 12.27 -3.42
N CYS A 52 -6.90 11.69 -2.56
CA CYS A 52 -6.87 12.00 -1.13
C CYS A 52 -5.45 12.36 -0.71
N THR A 53 -5.32 13.28 0.25
CA THR A 53 -4.07 13.56 0.94
C THR A 53 -4.34 13.75 2.41
N TYR A 54 -3.46 13.26 3.26
CA TYR A 54 -3.62 13.39 4.71
C TYR A 54 -2.28 13.69 5.41
N PRO A 55 -2.23 14.71 6.28
CA PRO A 55 -1.02 15.03 7.03
C PRO A 55 -0.92 14.19 8.31
N TYR A 56 0.29 13.75 8.61
CA TYR A 56 0.63 12.97 9.78
C TYR A 56 1.76 13.65 10.56
N GLU A 57 1.53 13.89 11.84
CA GLU A 57 2.57 14.36 12.76
C GLU A 57 3.33 13.18 13.38
N ASN A 58 4.50 13.48 13.96
CA ASN A 58 5.32 12.55 14.74
C ASN A 58 5.65 11.25 14.00
N VAL A 59 6.00 11.38 12.73
CA VAL A 59 6.45 10.28 11.86
C VAL A 59 7.94 10.05 12.08
N VAL A 60 8.29 8.81 12.39
CA VAL A 60 9.65 8.44 12.82
C VAL A 60 10.65 8.61 11.67
N ASP A 61 10.30 8.08 10.50
CA ASP A 61 11.15 8.00 9.32
C ASP A 61 10.28 7.87 8.03
N PRO A 62 10.88 7.99 6.83
CA PRO A 62 10.16 7.84 5.57
C PRO A 62 9.48 6.47 5.39
N ALA A 63 10.04 5.40 5.94
CA ALA A 63 9.44 4.07 5.80
C ALA A 63 8.12 3.96 6.59
N VAL A 64 8.04 4.61 7.74
CA VAL A 64 6.76 4.76 8.47
C VAL A 64 5.77 5.63 7.70
N ALA A 65 6.23 6.66 6.99
CA ALA A 65 5.38 7.47 6.13
C ALA A 65 4.75 6.62 5.01
N GLU A 66 5.55 5.80 4.32
CA GLU A 66 5.08 4.86 3.30
C GLU A 66 4.10 3.82 3.85
N ILE A 67 4.37 3.29 5.05
CA ILE A 67 3.44 2.35 5.72
C ILE A 67 2.09 3.03 5.98
N ARG A 68 2.10 4.30 6.41
CA ARG A 68 0.86 5.05 6.65
C ARG A 68 0.11 5.31 5.36
N ALA A 69 0.80 5.64 4.26
CA ALA A 69 0.17 5.80 2.94
C ALA A 69 -0.49 4.49 2.49
N CYS A 70 0.25 3.37 2.54
CA CYS A 70 -0.29 2.06 2.18
C CYS A 70 -1.50 1.65 3.04
N LEU A 71 -1.43 1.88 4.35
CA LEU A 71 -2.52 1.55 5.26
C LEU A 71 -3.75 2.41 4.99
N GLN A 72 -3.55 3.72 4.82
CA GLN A 72 -4.62 4.65 4.53
C GLN A 72 -5.32 4.31 3.21
N ALA A 73 -4.56 4.01 2.15
CA ALA A 73 -5.10 3.53 0.89
C ALA A 73 -6.05 2.34 1.07
N VAL A 74 -5.63 1.30 1.81
CA VAL A 74 -6.46 0.12 2.04
C VAL A 74 -7.69 0.44 2.88
N THR A 75 -7.52 1.14 4.00
CA THR A 75 -8.64 1.52 4.88
C THR A 75 -9.67 2.37 4.14
N PHE A 76 -9.21 3.33 3.34
CA PHE A 76 -10.09 4.22 2.61
C PHE A 76 -10.87 3.48 1.51
N MET A 77 -10.25 2.51 0.82
CA MET A 77 -10.96 1.68 -0.15
C MET A 77 -12.00 0.77 0.52
N GLU A 78 -11.69 0.23 1.70
CA GLU A 78 -12.64 -0.55 2.50
C GLU A 78 -13.85 0.31 2.91
N GLU A 79 -13.62 1.54 3.38
CA GLU A 79 -14.67 2.51 3.74
C GLU A 79 -15.57 2.88 2.55
N LEU A 80 -15.00 2.92 1.34
CA LEU A 80 -15.75 3.16 0.09
C LEU A 80 -16.46 1.91 -0.44
N GLY A 81 -16.28 0.75 0.19
CA GLY A 81 -16.93 -0.51 -0.18
C GLY A 81 -16.25 -1.26 -1.33
N PHE A 82 -15.01 -0.92 -1.67
CA PHE A 82 -14.24 -1.66 -2.66
C PHE A 82 -13.54 -2.86 -2.00
N LEU A 83 -13.92 -4.06 -2.43
CA LEU A 83 -13.40 -5.32 -1.89
C LEU A 83 -12.19 -5.85 -2.66
N GLU A 84 -12.03 -5.45 -3.93
CA GLU A 84 -10.97 -5.92 -4.80
C GLU A 84 -10.27 -4.71 -5.45
N ILE A 85 -9.00 -4.54 -5.11
CA ILE A 85 -8.18 -3.41 -5.56
C ILE A 85 -6.78 -3.88 -5.97
N ILE A 86 -6.16 -3.14 -6.88
CA ILE A 86 -4.73 -3.22 -7.18
C ILE A 86 -4.05 -2.07 -6.45
N ASN A 87 -3.34 -2.38 -5.36
CA ASN A 87 -2.63 -1.38 -4.57
C ASN A 87 -1.15 -1.29 -5.02
N GLU A 88 -0.74 -0.16 -5.57
CA GLU A 88 0.59 0.12 -6.11
C GLU A 88 1.29 1.23 -5.30
N GLY A 89 2.60 1.07 -5.07
CA GLY A 89 3.46 2.03 -4.38
C GLY A 89 4.93 1.65 -4.55
N ASP A 90 5.85 2.57 -4.28
CA ASP A 90 7.30 2.33 -4.45
C ASP A 90 7.96 1.67 -3.22
N ALA A 91 7.19 1.54 -2.13
CA ALA A 91 7.59 0.92 -0.87
C ALA A 91 7.65 -0.62 -0.95
N LEU A 92 8.54 -1.16 -1.80
CA LEU A 92 8.67 -2.59 -2.09
C LEU A 92 8.80 -3.48 -0.82
N THR A 93 9.52 -3.00 0.20
CA THR A 93 9.67 -3.71 1.48
C THR A 93 8.34 -3.82 2.22
N ILE A 94 7.48 -2.81 2.12
CA ILE A 94 6.15 -2.79 2.74
C ILE A 94 5.22 -3.73 1.98
N ILE A 95 5.17 -3.62 0.65
CA ILE A 95 4.37 -4.49 -0.22
C ILE A 95 4.70 -5.98 0.02
N LYS A 96 5.99 -6.31 0.20
CA LYS A 96 6.42 -7.67 0.51
C LYS A 96 5.89 -8.16 1.88
N LYS A 97 6.01 -7.35 2.93
CA LYS A 97 5.50 -7.70 4.28
C LYS A 97 3.99 -7.83 4.32
N THR A 98 3.24 -6.97 3.62
CA THR A 98 1.77 -7.05 3.56
C THR A 98 1.28 -8.35 2.92
N LYS A 99 2.00 -8.89 1.91
CA LYS A 99 1.66 -10.19 1.30
C LYS A 99 1.92 -11.39 2.20
N GLU A 100 2.81 -11.26 3.18
CA GLU A 100 3.16 -12.31 4.15
C GLU A 100 2.21 -12.32 5.36
N ALA A 101 1.61 -11.18 5.70
CA ALA A 101 0.76 -11.00 6.88
C ALA A 101 -0.46 -11.95 6.96
N PRO A 102 -1.24 -12.21 5.87
CA PRO A 102 -2.35 -13.16 5.93
C PRO A 102 -1.89 -14.57 6.30
N ARG A 103 -0.77 -15.02 5.71
CA ARG A 103 -0.20 -16.36 5.97
C ARG A 103 0.35 -16.48 7.39
N ALA A 104 0.96 -15.42 7.91
CA ALA A 104 1.46 -15.39 9.28
C ALA A 104 0.32 -15.42 10.30
N MET A 105 -0.77 -14.69 10.02
CA MET A 105 -1.96 -14.64 10.88
C MET A 105 -2.73 -15.97 10.85
N GLU A 106 -2.91 -16.58 9.68
CA GLU A 106 -3.50 -17.92 9.53
C GLU A 106 -2.69 -18.99 10.27
N ALA A 107 -1.36 -18.94 10.17
CA ALA A 107 -0.48 -19.87 10.88
C ALA A 107 -0.51 -19.66 12.41
N GLU A 108 -0.65 -18.43 12.89
CA GLU A 108 -0.84 -18.12 14.33
C GLU A 108 -2.19 -18.65 14.83
N VAL A 109 -3.26 -18.43 14.08
CA VAL A 109 -4.61 -18.93 14.40
C VAL A 109 -4.62 -20.45 14.47
N GLU A 110 -3.96 -21.13 13.53
CA GLU A 110 -3.92 -22.60 13.53
C GLU A 110 -3.09 -23.16 14.69
N ARG A 111 -1.92 -22.55 14.98
CA ARG A 111 -1.14 -22.89 16.19
C ARG A 111 -1.96 -22.74 17.48
N ASN A 112 -2.75 -21.68 17.58
CA ASN A 112 -3.58 -21.43 18.75
C ASN A 112 -4.76 -22.41 18.87
N LYS A 113 -5.32 -22.88 17.75
CA LYS A 113 -6.33 -23.95 17.74
C LYS A 113 -5.75 -25.29 18.19
N GLU A 114 -4.59 -25.67 17.69
CA GLU A 114 -3.91 -26.93 18.07
C GLU A 114 -3.56 -26.94 19.57
N ALA A 115 -3.11 -25.82 20.12
CA ALA A 115 -2.82 -25.67 21.54
C ALA A 115 -4.09 -25.79 22.43
N MET A 116 -5.27 -25.41 21.93
CA MET A 116 -6.54 -25.55 22.65
C MET A 116 -7.14 -26.96 22.56
N GLN A 117 -6.77 -27.77 21.57
CA GLN A 117 -7.25 -29.15 21.43
C GLN A 117 -6.41 -30.16 22.23
N GLY A 118 -5.25 -29.75 22.74
CA GLY A 118 -4.36 -30.55 23.58
C GLY A 118 -4.49 -30.32 25.09
N ALA A 119 -5.48 -29.54 25.54
CA ALA A 119 -5.78 -29.26 26.95
C ALA A 119 -7.12 -29.88 27.36
#